data_AF-A0A091V314-F1
#
_entry.id   AF-A0A091V314-F1
#
_cell.length_a   1.000
_cell.length_b   1.000
_cell.length_c   1.000
_cell.angle_alpha   90.00
_cell.angle_beta   90.00
_cell.angle_gamma   90.00
#
_symmetry.space_group_name_H-M   'P 1'
#
loop_
_entity.id
_entity.type
_entity.pdbx_description
1 polymer ?
#
loop_
_entity_poly.entity_id
_entity_poly.type
_entity_poly.pdbx_seq_one_letter_code
_entity_poly.pdbx_strand_id
1 'polypeptide(L)' 'KTGGTTFGRHLVRNIQLEQPCECRAGQKKCTCHRPGKRETWLFSRFSTGWSCGLHADWTELTNCVPSVVDSK' A
#
# COMPACT_ATOMS: atom_id res chain seq x y z
N LYS A 1 -2.15 10.45 17.27
CA LYS A 1 -2.69 10.23 15.90
C LYS A 1 -1.95 11.17 14.94
N THR A 2 -1.23 10.64 13.95
CA THR A 2 -0.22 11.37 13.16
C THR A 2 -0.71 11.86 11.78
N GLY A 3 -2.02 11.93 11.54
CA GLY A 3 -2.54 12.29 10.21
C GLY A 3 -2.31 11.25 9.09
N GLY A 4 -1.85 10.05 9.43
CA GLY A 4 -1.50 9.00 8.45
C GLY A 4 -2.64 8.56 7.50
N THR A 5 -3.90 8.85 7.83
CA THR A 5 -5.02 8.61 6.90
C THR A 5 -4.98 9.54 5.70
N THR A 6 -4.68 10.83 5.92
CA THR A 6 -4.56 11.82 4.84
C THR A 6 -3.33 11.53 4.00
N PHE A 7 -2.18 11.33 4.65
CA PHE A 7 -0.93 10.99 3.98
C PHE A 7 -1.07 9.72 3.13
N GLY A 8 -1.61 8.63 3.69
CA GLY A 8 -1.81 7.38 2.96
C GLY A 8 -2.76 7.52 1.76
N ARG A 9 -3.76 8.41 1.83
CA ARG A 9 -4.65 8.69 0.69
C ARG A 9 -3.92 9.43 -0.43
N HIS A 10 -3.04 10.36 -0.10
CA HIS A 10 -2.21 11.04 -1.10
C HIS A 10 -1.27 10.08 -1.82
N LEU A 11 -0.69 9.10 -1.12
CA LEU A 11 0.20 8.10 -1.73
C LEU A 11 -0.46 7.30 -2.87
N VAL A 12 -1.76 6.99 -2.74
CA VAL A 12 -2.47 6.16 -3.73
C VAL A 12 -3.25 6.98 -4.77
N ARG A 13 -3.46 8.28 -4.57
CA ARG A 13 -4.31 9.12 -5.46
C ARG A 13 -3.63 10.35 -6.05
N ASN A 14 -2.57 10.86 -5.42
CA ASN A 14 -2.02 12.17 -5.73
C ASN A 14 -0.53 12.14 -6.13
N ILE A 15 0.03 10.96 -6.42
CA ILE A 15 1.38 10.84 -6.98
C ILE A 15 1.27 10.78 -8.50
N GLN A 16 2.10 11.57 -9.20
CA GLN A 16 2.24 11.48 -10.65
C GLN A 16 3.08 10.25 -10.99
N LEU A 17 2.46 9.24 -11.57
CA LEU A 17 3.07 7.96 -11.96
C LEU A 17 2.71 7.67 -13.41
N GLU A 18 3.60 6.95 -14.12
CA GLU A 18 3.30 6.43 -15.46
C GLU A 18 2.08 5.49 -15.43
N GLN A 19 1.98 4.64 -14.40
CA GLN A 19 0.81 3.81 -14.12
C GLN A 19 0.21 4.21 -12.76
N PRO A 20 -0.97 4.85 -12.73
CA PRO A 20 -1.63 5.24 -11.48
C PRO A 20 -2.21 4.02 -10.75
N CYS A 21 -2.40 4.14 -9.44
CA CYS A 21 -3.09 3.11 -8.66
C CYS A 21 -4.57 3.04 -9.03
N GLU A 22 -5.11 1.82 -9.13
CA GLU A 22 -6.53 1.59 -9.38
C GLU A 22 -7.31 1.58 -8.06
N CYS A 23 -8.05 2.66 -7.80
CA CYS A 23 -8.92 2.78 -6.63
C CYS A 23 -10.40 2.65 -7.05
N ARG A 24 -11.06 1.54 -6.70
CA ARG A 24 -12.51 1.38 -6.96
C ARG A 24 -13.34 2.11 -5.90
N ALA A 25 -14.39 2.81 -6.33
CA ALA A 25 -15.35 3.43 -5.41
C ALA A 25 -15.97 2.37 -4.48
N GLY A 26 -16.05 2.67 -3.18
CA GLY A 26 -16.50 1.72 -2.14
C GLY A 26 -15.41 0.80 -1.58
N GLN A 27 -14.27 0.64 -2.25
CA GLN A 27 -13.14 -0.12 -1.70
C GLN A 27 -12.18 0.79 -0.92
N LYS A 28 -11.76 0.32 0.26
CA LYS A 28 -10.72 0.99 1.06
C LYS A 28 -9.31 0.67 0.56
N LYS A 29 -9.15 -0.35 -0.28
CA LYS A 29 -7.87 -0.79 -0.83
C LYS A 29 -7.81 -0.41 -2.31
N CYS A 30 -6.69 0.16 -2.73
CA CYS A 30 -6.34 0.43 -4.11
C CYS A 30 -5.29 -0.56 -4.57
N THR A 31 -5.22 -0.79 -5.87
CA THR A 31 -4.25 -1.68 -6.48
C THR A 31 -3.13 -0.85 -7.09
N CYS A 32 -1.93 -0.91 -6.51
CA CYS A 32 -0.77 -0.11 -6.92
C CYS A 32 0.33 -0.99 -7.52
N HIS A 33 0.24 -1.26 -8.82
CA HIS A 33 1.20 -2.10 -9.55
C HIS A 33 2.28 -1.29 -10.26
N ARG A 34 3.46 -1.90 -10.43
CA ARG A 34 4.55 -1.32 -11.22
C ARG A 34 4.19 -1.36 -12.72
N PRO A 35 4.57 -0.36 -13.53
CA PRO A 35 4.42 -0.39 -14.98
C PRO A 35 4.88 -1.71 -15.61
N GLY A 36 3.97 -2.40 -16.32
CA GLY A 36 4.26 -3.65 -17.01
C GLY A 36 4.41 -4.90 -16.13
N LYS A 37 4.16 -4.79 -14.81
CA LYS A 37 4.22 -5.93 -13.87
C LYS A 37 2.97 -6.00 -12.99
N ARG A 38 2.72 -7.18 -12.42
CA ARG A 38 1.67 -7.39 -11.39
C ARG A 38 2.20 -7.30 -9.95
N GLU A 39 3.45 -6.88 -9.78
CA GLU A 39 4.08 -6.65 -8.48
C GLU A 39 3.56 -5.35 -7.86
N THR A 40 3.29 -5.35 -6.55
CA THR A 40 2.85 -4.14 -5.83
C THR A 40 4.06 -3.30 -5.43
N TRP A 41 4.11 -2.02 -5.79
CA TRP A 41 5.26 -1.16 -5.46
C TRP A 41 5.11 -0.40 -4.14
N LEU A 42 3.91 -0.33 -3.58
CA LEU A 42 3.60 0.40 -2.35
C LEU A 42 3.03 -0.52 -1.29
N PHE A 43 3.74 -0.67 -0.16
CA PHE A 43 3.19 -1.32 1.03
C PHE A 43 2.54 -0.27 1.95
N SER A 44 1.22 -0.33 2.08
CA SER A 44 0.46 0.57 2.97
C SER A 44 -0.94 0.03 3.23
N ARG A 45 -1.62 0.57 4.25
CA ARG A 45 -3.05 0.30 4.50
C ARG A 45 -3.91 0.43 3.24
N PHE A 46 -3.67 1.44 2.40
CA PHE A 46 -4.48 1.71 1.22
C PHE A 46 -4.06 0.92 -0.01
N SER A 47 -2.97 0.16 0.04
CA SER A 47 -2.49 -0.68 -1.08
C SER A 47 -2.54 -2.17 -0.74
N THR A 48 -1.85 -2.58 0.31
CA THR A 48 -1.75 -3.97 0.77
C THR A 48 -2.67 -4.29 1.95
N GLY A 49 -3.32 -3.29 2.54
CA GLY A 49 -4.16 -3.49 3.72
C GLY A 49 -3.32 -3.64 4.99
N TRP A 50 -3.86 -4.38 5.97
CA TRP A 50 -3.19 -4.70 7.23
C TRP A 50 -2.53 -6.08 7.18
N SER A 51 -1.77 -6.35 6.11
CA SER A 51 -1.19 -7.69 5.87
C SER A 51 -0.20 -8.14 6.96
N CYS A 52 0.42 -7.18 7.67
CA CYS A 52 1.39 -7.43 8.74
C CYS A 52 0.89 -6.98 10.13
N GLY A 53 -0.42 -6.84 10.31
CA GLY A 53 -1.01 -6.35 11.57
C GLY A 53 -1.65 -4.96 11.45
N LEU A 54 -2.59 -4.68 12.36
CA LEU A 54 -3.28 -3.40 12.44
C LEU A 54 -2.37 -2.36 13.13
N HIS A 55 -2.01 -1.30 12.40
CA HIS A 55 -1.05 -0.30 12.86
C HIS A 55 0.34 -0.87 13.18
N ALA A 56 0.80 -1.82 12.34
CA ALA A 56 2.09 -2.47 12.48
C ALA A 56 3.22 -1.48 12.76
N ASP A 57 3.98 -1.74 13.82
CA ASP A 57 5.13 -0.92 14.20
C ASP A 57 6.38 -1.25 13.36
N TRP A 58 7.50 -0.59 13.64
CA TRP A 58 8.74 -0.80 12.90
C TRP A 58 9.25 -2.26 13.00
N THR A 59 9.10 -2.88 14.17
CA THR A 59 9.55 -4.26 14.42
C THR A 59 8.68 -5.24 13.65
N GLU A 60 7.36 -5.06 13.67
CA GLU A 60 6.42 -5.89 12.92
C GLU A 60 6.62 -5.74 11.41
N LEU A 61 6.82 -4.51 10.93
CA LEU A 61 7.02 -4.24 9.50
C LEU A 61 8.31 -4.87 8.97
N THR A 62 9.43 -4.73 9.68
CA THR A 62 10.73 -5.28 9.22
C THR A 62 10.73 -6.81 9.18
N ASN A 63 10.02 -7.46 10.11
CA ASN A 63 9.94 -8.92 10.17
C ASN A 63 8.92 -9.54 9.20
N CYS A 64 7.88 -8.80 8.78
CA CYS A 64 6.78 -9.34 7.98
C CYS A 64 6.73 -8.84 6.53
N VAL A 65 7.09 -7.59 6.24
CA VAL A 65 6.93 -7.02 4.88
C VAL A 65 7.67 -7.80 3.80
N PRO A 66 8.93 -8.23 4.00
CA PRO A 66 9.66 -8.99 2.97
C PRO A 66 8.91 -10.26 2.55
N SER A 67 8.44 -11.05 3.50
CA SER A 67 7.72 -12.29 3.20
C SER A 67 6.38 -12.05 2.49
N VAL A 68 5.67 -10.96 2.81
CA VAL A 68 4.37 -10.64 2.21
C VAL A 68 4.49 -10.07 0.80
N VAL A 69 5.48 -9.21 0.56
CA VAL A 69 5.67 -8.57 -0.75
C VAL A 69 6.25 -9.55 -1.75
N ASP A 70 7.20 -10.40 -1.33
CA ASP A 70 7.82 -11.40 -2.21
C ASP A 70 6.86 -12.56 -2.55
N SER A 71 5.83 -12.79 -1.73
CA SER A 71 4.80 -13.81 -1.98
C SER A 71 3.71 -13.37 -2.96
N LYS A 72 3.73 -12.14 -3.50
CA LYS A 72 2.67 -11.57 -4.34
C LYS A 72 3.13 -11.13 -5.73
#